data_AF-A0A134AEU0-F1
#
_entry.id   AF-A0A134AEU0-F1
#
_cell.length_a   1.000
_cell.length_b   1.000
_cell.length_c   1.000
_cell.angle_alpha   90.00
_cell.angle_beta   90.00
_cell.angle_gamma   90.00
#
_symmetry.space_group_name_H-M   'P 1'
#
loop_
_entity.id
_entity.type
_entity.pdbx_description
1 polymer ?
#
loop_
_entity_poly.entity_id
_entity_poly.type
_entity_poly.pdbx_seq_one_letter_code
_entity_poly.pdbx_strand_id
1 'polypeptide(L)' 'MRLDTNAKNVRARRMYKTLGYREIGIVDTTFNGIPGVELVLLEKIATIE' A
#
# COMPACT_ATOMS: atom_id res chain seq x y z
N MET A 1 -9.08 3.78 -6.85
CA MET A 1 -7.79 3.13 -7.15
C MET A 1 -7.28 2.45 -5.90
N ARG A 2 -6.74 1.24 -6.04
CA ARG A 2 -6.13 0.48 -4.95
C ARG A 2 -4.74 0.00 -5.37
N LEU A 3 -3.83 -0.04 -4.40
CA LEU A 3 -2.46 -0.52 -4.56
C LEU A 3 -1.95 -1.02 -3.20
N ASP A 4 -0.85 -1.74 -3.22
CA ASP A 4 -0.15 -2.18 -2.02
C ASP A 4 1.34 -1.80 -2.07
N THR A 5 1.96 -1.72 -0.89
CA THR A 5 3.41 -1.59 -0.78
C THR A 5 3.90 -2.29 0.47
N ASN A 6 5.15 -2.75 0.47
CA ASN A 6 5.74 -3.38 1.66
C ASN A 6 5.73 -2.42 2.86
N ALA A 7 5.38 -2.91 4.05
CA ALA A 7 5.33 -2.12 5.28
C ALA A 7 6.65 -1.40 5.62
N LYS A 8 7.79 -2.00 5.23
CA LYS A 8 9.14 -1.44 5.39
C LYS A 8 9.46 -0.30 4.41
N ASN A 9 8.68 -0.12 3.34
CA ASN A 9 8.90 0.94 2.35
C ASN A 9 8.33 2.28 2.81
N VAL A 10 8.94 2.85 3.85
CA VAL A 10 8.52 4.13 4.45
C VAL A 10 8.52 5.27 3.42
N ARG A 11 9.44 5.23 2.44
CA ARG A 11 9.51 6.25 1.39
C ARG A 11 8.29 6.22 0.48
N ALA A 12 7.88 5.04 0.01
CA ALA A 12 6.68 4.91 -0.82
C ALA A 12 5.41 5.29 -0.05
N ARG A 13 5.30 4.87 1.21
CA ARG A 13 4.15 5.22 2.07
C ARG A 13 3.98 6.73 2.23
N ARG A 14 5.08 7.45 2.49
CA ARG A 14 5.08 8.93 2.54
C ARG A 14 4.66 9.56 1.21
N MET A 15 5.21 9.06 0.09
CA MET A 15 4.86 9.54 -1.25
C MET A 15 3.38 9.31 -1.59
N TYR A 16 2.83 8.12 -1.31
CA TYR A 16 1.43 7.84 -1.60
C TYR A 16 0.48 8.67 -0.73
N LYS A 17 0.85 8.95 0.53
CA LYS A 17 0.13 9.89 1.39
C LYS A 17 0.05 11.29 0.76
N THR A 18 1.15 11.83 0.21
CA THR A 18 1.12 13.14 -0.46
C THR A 18 0.29 13.13 -1.74
N LEU A 19 0.16 11.97 -2.40
CA LEU A 19 -0.69 11.80 -3.57
C LEU A 19 -2.18 11.58 -3.23
N GLY A 20 -2.56 11.61 -1.95
CA GLY A 20 -3.93 11.48 -1.48
C GLY A 20 -4.42 10.04 -1.27
N TYR A 21 -3.52 9.07 -1.25
CA TYR A 21 -3.85 7.71 -0.82
C TYR A 21 -3.92 7.61 0.70
N ARG A 22 -4.76 6.71 1.20
CA ARG A 22 -4.91 6.37 2.62
C ARG A 22 -4.50 4.93 2.83
N GLU A 23 -3.77 4.68 3.92
CA GLU A 23 -3.51 3.32 4.39
C GLU A 23 -4.79 2.78 5.04
N ILE A 24 -5.31 1.67 4.51
CA ILE A 24 -6.61 1.10 4.93
C ILE A 24 -6.45 -0.26 5.63
N GLY A 25 -5.25 -0.82 5.65
CA GLY A 25 -4.96 -2.08 6.33
C GLY A 25 -3.54 -2.57 6.08
N ILE A 26 -3.15 -3.61 6.81
CA ILE A 26 -1.91 -4.36 6.61
C ILE A 26 -2.28 -5.83 6.57
N VAL A 27 -1.70 -6.57 5.62
CA VAL A 27 -1.87 -8.02 5.51
C VAL A 27 -0.51 -8.69 5.59
N ASP A 28 -0.40 -9.73 6.40
CA ASP A 28 0.72 -10.66 6.32
C ASP A 28 0.50 -11.59 5.12
N THR A 29 1.46 -11.68 4.22
CA THR A 29 1.32 -12.47 3.00
C THR A 29 2.62 -13.16 2.60
N THR A 30 2.49 -14.22 1.82
CA THR A 30 3.60 -14.78 1.07
C THR A 30 3.74 -14.03 -0.24
N PHE A 31 4.62 -13.03 -0.30
CA PHE A 31 4.80 -12.19 -1.47
C PHE A 31 5.93 -12.75 -2.34
N ASN A 32 5.62 -13.15 -3.57
CA ASN A 32 6.59 -13.74 -4.51
C ASN A 32 7.40 -14.90 -3.91
N GLY A 33 6.73 -15.76 -3.13
CA GLY A 33 7.37 -16.91 -2.46
C GLY A 33 8.11 -16.58 -1.16
N ILE A 34 8.09 -15.32 -0.71
CA ILE A 34 8.70 -14.91 0.56
C ILE A 34 7.59 -14.84 1.63
N PRO A 35 7.58 -15.72 2.64
CA PRO A 35 6.60 -15.67 3.73
C PRO A 35 6.89 -14.51 4.70
N GLY A 36 5.86 -14.10 5.44
CA GLY A 36 6.00 -13.06 6.47
C GLY A 36 6.15 -11.64 5.92
N VAL A 37 5.77 -11.40 4.66
CA VAL A 37 5.85 -10.09 4.04
C VAL A 37 4.57 -9.32 4.35
N GLU A 38 4.71 -8.28 5.17
CA GLU A 38 3.62 -7.36 5.44
C GLU A 38 3.42 -6.37 4.27
N LEU A 39 2.24 -6.38 3.67
CA LEU A 39 1.83 -5.42 2.65
C LEU A 39 0.80 -4.44 3.23
N VAL A 40 1.08 -3.15 3.09
CA VAL A 40 0.18 -2.06 3.44
C VAL A 40 -0.75 -1.81 2.26
N LEU A 41 -2.05 -1.92 2.51
CA LEU A 41 -3.09 -1.66 1.54
C LEU A 41 -3.39 -0.16 1.49
N LEU A 42 -3.36 0.40 0.29
CA LEU A 42 -3.55 1.83 0.03
C LEU A 42 -4.75 2.05 -0.91
N GLU A 43 -5.59 3.02 -0.58
CA GLU A 43 -6.76 3.39 -1.36
C GLU A 43 -6.83 4.89 -1.62
N LYS A 44 -7.25 5.26 -2.84
CA LYS A 44 -7.62 6.62 -3.22
C LYS A 44 -8.89 6.60 -4.05
N ILE A 45 -9.83 7.51 -3.78
CA ILE A 45 -11.02 7.70 -4.61
C ILE A 45 -10.55 8.16 -6.00
N ALA A 46 -10.93 7.40 -7.02
CA ALA A 46 -10.67 7.80 -8.40
C ALA A 46 -11.83 8.70 -8.84
N THR A 47 -11.51 9.87 -9.37
CA THR A 47 -12.48 10.63 -10.15
C THR A 47 -12.29 10.23 -11.61
N ILE A 48 -13.37 9.84 -12.27
CA ILE A 48 -13.39 9.68 -13.71
C ILE A 48 -14.03 10.97 -14.24
N GLU A 49 -13.29 11.71 -15.07
CA GLU A 49 -13.82 12.85 -15.83
C GLU A 49 -14.60 12.36 -17.06
#